data_AF-A0A7C5EGW3-F1
#
_entry.id   AF-A0A7C5EGW3-F1
#
_cell.length_a   1.000
_cell.length_b   1.000
_cell.length_c   1.000
_cell.angle_alpha   90.00
_cell.angle_beta   90.00
_cell.angle_gamma   90.00
#
_symmetry.space_group_name_H-M   'P 1'
#
loop_
_entity.id
_entity.type
_entity.pdbx_description
1 polymer ?
#
loop_
_entity_poly.entity_id
_entity_poly.type
_entity_poly.pdbx_seq_one_letter_code
_entity_poly.pdbx_strand_id
1 'polypeptide(L)'
;MQTTKMLVLAMACAAIRFSDIAAQEPAGREAGAEDTVKIAQVALRRGLDWLKSAQRPDGSWSDTNFPALTALGLWAFARSDHPARQEVCSKAAEFVALYAQPDGGIYKPATAGRGSGGLSVYNTAVCMTALHAWDPAKYRALILKAREFMAGSQLVGDSPGAGGFGYEPPRPRADEARRLMERGDLSNTAWAMRAMRETQNAEDYREGAGKVDIDWAATIRFIEKLQNRDADDPENFGSFGYEPGGERGGTAQGKDGKVTLRGYGSMTYAALEAMIFAQLTREDPRVRSALEWASRHWSVDENPGMGLKGLFYYYNTMSKALTVAGADALTPPDGRTVPWKEQLVRKIAALQKPDGSWVNEDNQFWEGNPALVTSYAALALEYILGR
;
A
#
# COMPACT_ATOMS: atom_id res chain seq x y z
N MET A 1 85.01 25.99 42.56
CA MET A 1 84.42 27.19 41.91
C MET A 1 82.98 27.28 42.37
N GLN A 2 82.67 28.01 43.45
CA GLN A 2 82.19 29.42 43.42
C GLN A 2 80.94 29.59 42.53
N THR A 3 79.71 29.61 43.09
CA THR A 3 78.92 30.79 43.57
C THR A 3 78.43 31.66 42.38
N THR A 4 77.15 31.99 42.14
CA THR A 4 76.17 32.74 42.96
C THR A 4 74.84 32.94 42.20
N LYS A 5 73.72 32.79 42.93
CA LYS A 5 72.39 33.48 42.97
C LYS A 5 71.72 34.20 41.78
N MET A 6 70.37 34.10 41.85
CA MET A 6 69.29 35.08 41.57
C MET A 6 68.97 35.35 40.08
N LEU A 7 67.71 35.36 39.63
CA LEU A 7 66.64 36.24 40.08
C LEU A 7 65.23 35.67 39.77
N VAL A 8 64.29 35.91 40.69
CA VAL A 8 62.84 35.72 40.53
C VAL A 8 62.29 36.92 39.75
N LEU A 9 61.45 36.69 38.74
CA LEU A 9 60.50 37.69 38.28
C LEU A 9 59.14 37.02 38.02
N ALA A 10 58.16 37.41 38.83
CA ALA A 10 56.77 37.05 38.66
C ALA A 10 56.17 37.82 37.48
N MET A 11 55.41 37.14 36.63
CA MET A 11 54.40 37.77 35.79
C MET A 11 53.12 36.96 35.89
N ALA A 12 52.10 37.58 36.49
CA ALA A 12 50.73 37.12 36.49
C ALA A 12 50.13 37.35 35.11
N CYS A 13 49.52 36.32 34.51
CA CYS A 13 48.55 36.49 33.44
C CYS A 13 47.37 35.55 33.68
N ALA A 14 46.19 36.14 33.56
CA ALA A 14 44.90 35.62 33.97
C ALA A 14 44.52 34.30 33.29
N ALA A 15 43.93 33.40 34.06
CA ALA A 15 43.21 32.25 33.53
C ALA A 15 41.92 32.74 32.85
N ILE A 16 41.94 32.81 31.52
CA ILE A 16 40.72 32.94 30.72
C ILE A 16 40.05 31.55 30.73
N ARG A 17 38.88 31.46 31.35
CA ARG A 17 38.02 30.29 31.23
C ARG A 17 37.58 30.18 29.78
N PHE A 18 38.01 29.14 29.09
CA PHE A 18 37.38 28.73 27.84
C PHE A 18 35.99 28.20 28.19
N SER A 19 34.98 29.03 27.94
CA SER A 19 33.60 28.58 27.87
C SER A 19 33.45 27.69 26.64
N ASP A 20 32.91 26.50 26.84
CA ASP A 20 32.53 25.56 25.80
C ASP A 20 31.64 26.25 24.75
N ILE A 21 32.21 26.55 23.58
CA ILE A 21 31.42 26.79 22.38
C ILE A 21 31.05 25.41 21.86
N ALA A 22 29.99 24.84 22.44
CA ALA A 22 29.24 23.81 21.76
C ALA A 22 28.72 24.43 20.46
N ALA A 23 29.22 23.92 19.33
CA ALA A 23 28.64 24.21 18.03
C ALA A 23 27.18 23.76 18.07
N GLN A 24 26.26 24.73 18.19
CA GLN A 24 24.86 24.50 17.89
C GLN A 24 24.77 24.13 16.42
N GLU A 25 24.52 22.85 16.13
CA GLU A 25 23.92 22.45 14.87
C GLU A 25 22.70 23.36 14.63
N PRO A 26 22.53 23.92 13.42
CA PRO A 26 21.38 24.76 13.15
C PRO A 26 20.13 23.91 13.35
N ALA A 27 19.33 24.27 14.35
CA ALA A 27 18.02 23.69 14.60
C ALA A 27 17.27 23.65 13.26
N GLY A 28 17.00 22.43 12.80
CA GLY A 28 16.26 22.18 11.57
C GLY A 28 14.96 22.96 11.62
N ARG A 29 14.79 23.89 10.67
CA ARG A 29 13.55 24.63 10.50
C ARG A 29 12.44 23.60 10.31
N GLU A 30 11.52 23.48 11.28
CA GLU A 30 10.30 22.67 11.12
C GLU A 30 9.59 23.20 9.87
N ALA A 31 9.66 22.42 8.80
CA ALA A 31 9.07 22.84 7.55
C ALA A 31 7.57 22.58 7.64
N GLY A 32 6.78 23.65 7.59
CA GLY A 32 5.33 23.58 7.74
C GLY A 32 4.64 22.80 6.61
N ALA A 33 3.33 22.58 6.75
CA ALA A 33 2.51 21.82 5.80
C ALA A 33 2.67 22.26 4.32
N GLU A 34 2.91 23.54 4.06
CA GLU A 34 3.16 24.07 2.71
C GLU A 34 4.44 23.50 2.08
N ASP A 35 5.50 23.29 2.87
CA ASP A 35 6.74 22.67 2.40
C ASP A 35 6.53 21.19 2.07
N THR A 36 5.79 20.47 2.92
CA THR A 36 5.40 19.07 2.68
C THR A 36 4.64 18.92 1.37
N VAL A 37 3.68 19.80 1.07
CA VAL A 37 2.93 19.77 -0.20
C VAL A 37 3.86 20.01 -1.39
N LYS A 38 4.79 20.98 -1.30
CA LYS A 38 5.76 21.26 -2.36
C LYS A 38 6.69 20.07 -2.60
N ILE A 39 7.23 19.45 -1.53
CA ILE A 39 8.07 18.25 -1.63
C ILE A 39 7.29 17.13 -2.32
N ALA A 40 6.04 16.88 -1.91
CA ALA A 40 5.20 15.85 -2.51
C ALA A 40 4.93 16.12 -3.99
N GLN A 41 4.60 17.35 -4.37
CA GLN A 41 4.37 17.75 -5.76
C GLN A 41 5.62 17.56 -6.64
N VAL A 42 6.79 17.97 -6.14
CA VAL A 42 8.06 17.81 -6.88
C VAL A 42 8.42 16.33 -7.04
N ALA A 43 8.33 15.55 -5.97
CA ALA A 43 8.61 14.12 -6.01
C ALA A 43 7.66 13.39 -6.98
N LEU A 44 6.35 13.65 -6.86
CA LEU A 44 5.31 13.11 -7.74
C LEU A 44 5.58 13.46 -9.20
N ARG A 45 5.87 14.73 -9.49
CA ARG A 45 6.16 15.21 -10.84
C ARG A 45 7.32 14.44 -11.48
N ARG A 46 8.43 14.30 -10.75
CA ARG A 46 9.61 13.55 -11.21
C ARG A 46 9.31 12.06 -11.43
N GLY A 47 8.51 11.46 -10.55
CA GLY A 47 8.04 10.09 -10.69
C GLY A 47 7.21 9.86 -11.95
N LEU A 48 6.26 10.75 -12.21
CA LEU A 48 5.43 10.71 -13.41
C LEU A 48 6.25 11.01 -14.67
N ASP A 49 7.18 11.96 -14.64
CA ASP A 49 8.09 12.21 -15.77
C ASP A 49 8.93 10.96 -16.10
N TRP A 50 9.43 10.25 -15.08
CA TRP A 50 10.11 8.97 -15.26
C TRP A 50 9.17 7.91 -15.86
N LEU A 51 7.97 7.71 -15.31
CA LEU A 51 7.01 6.73 -15.83
C LEU A 51 6.65 7.03 -17.29
N LYS A 52 6.43 8.30 -17.65
CA LYS A 52 6.21 8.71 -19.04
C LYS A 52 7.37 8.26 -19.93
N SER A 53 8.61 8.53 -19.51
CA SER A 53 9.81 8.17 -20.29
C SER A 53 10.00 6.66 -20.42
N ALA A 54 9.56 5.90 -19.42
CA ALA A 54 9.67 4.45 -19.37
C ALA A 54 8.51 3.71 -20.06
N GLN A 55 7.44 4.41 -20.48
CA GLN A 55 6.32 3.78 -21.15
C GLN A 55 6.76 3.24 -22.52
N ARG A 56 6.46 1.97 -22.78
CA ARG A 56 6.76 1.35 -24.07
C ARG A 56 5.82 1.84 -25.17
N PRO A 57 6.17 1.67 -26.46
CA PRO A 57 5.31 2.08 -27.57
C PRO A 57 3.91 1.45 -27.55
N ASP A 58 3.77 0.25 -26.99
CA ASP A 58 2.50 -0.46 -26.83
C ASP A 58 1.66 0.04 -25.63
N GLY A 59 2.15 1.05 -24.90
CA GLY A 59 1.49 1.61 -23.72
C GLY A 59 1.83 0.93 -22.41
N SER A 60 2.55 -0.19 -22.44
CA SER A 60 2.84 -0.99 -21.26
C SER A 60 4.01 -0.47 -20.44
N TRP A 61 4.01 -0.87 -19.16
CA TRP A 61 5.18 -0.87 -18.30
C TRP A 61 5.45 -2.29 -17.81
N SER A 62 6.74 -2.62 -17.67
CA SER A 62 7.22 -3.87 -17.07
C SER A 62 6.76 -5.18 -17.75
N ASP A 63 6.29 -6.16 -16.98
CA ASP A 63 6.02 -7.52 -17.44
C ASP A 63 4.58 -7.59 -17.95
N THR A 64 4.44 -7.85 -19.25
CA THR A 64 3.15 -7.93 -19.94
C THR A 64 2.39 -9.23 -19.64
N ASN A 65 2.94 -10.11 -18.80
CA ASN A 65 2.17 -11.20 -18.18
C ASN A 65 1.21 -10.71 -17.09
N PHE A 66 1.45 -9.52 -16.53
CA PHE A 66 0.69 -8.97 -15.41
C PHE A 66 0.19 -7.55 -15.75
N PRO A 67 -0.97 -7.41 -16.42
CA PRO A 67 -1.49 -6.10 -16.81
C PRO A 67 -1.69 -5.13 -15.64
N ALA A 68 -1.83 -5.64 -14.40
CA ALA A 68 -1.82 -4.82 -13.18
C ALA A 68 -0.61 -3.89 -13.07
N LEU A 69 0.57 -4.32 -13.52
CA LEU A 69 1.79 -3.49 -13.49
C LEU A 69 1.62 -2.25 -14.36
N THR A 70 0.95 -2.39 -15.51
CA THR A 70 0.63 -1.24 -16.37
C THR A 70 -0.53 -0.43 -15.79
N ALA A 71 -1.54 -1.10 -15.25
CA ALA A 71 -2.71 -0.44 -14.65
C ALA A 71 -2.35 0.43 -13.43
N LEU A 72 -1.36 0.06 -12.62
CA LEU A 72 -0.89 0.91 -11.51
C LEU A 72 -0.29 2.23 -12.02
N GLY A 73 0.50 2.18 -13.10
CA GLY A 73 1.04 3.37 -13.76
C GLY A 73 -0.08 4.23 -14.35
N LEU A 74 -1.03 3.61 -15.07
CA LEU A 74 -2.24 4.28 -15.56
C LEU A 74 -2.98 4.99 -14.43
N TRP A 75 -3.20 4.31 -13.31
CA TRP A 75 -3.97 4.86 -12.20
C TRP A 75 -3.28 6.07 -11.56
N ALA A 76 -1.96 6.01 -11.40
CA ALA A 76 -1.16 7.15 -10.92
C ALA A 76 -1.34 8.37 -11.84
N PHE A 77 -1.17 8.19 -13.16
CA PHE A 77 -1.34 9.29 -14.12
C PHE A 77 -2.78 9.79 -14.21
N ALA A 78 -3.77 8.90 -14.14
CA ALA A 78 -5.18 9.25 -14.22
C ALA A 78 -5.60 10.22 -13.12
N ARG A 79 -4.96 10.15 -11.95
CA ARG A 79 -5.20 11.03 -10.78
C ARG A 79 -4.38 12.33 -10.82
N SER A 80 -3.37 12.40 -11.68
CA SER A 80 -2.48 13.56 -11.79
C SER A 80 -3.03 14.68 -12.68
N ASP A 81 -2.39 15.84 -12.62
CA ASP A 81 -2.54 16.97 -13.54
C ASP A 81 -1.40 17.05 -14.57
N HIS A 82 -0.68 15.94 -14.77
CA HIS A 82 0.49 15.90 -15.63
C HIS A 82 0.14 16.27 -17.10
N PRO A 83 0.91 17.13 -17.81
CA PRO A 83 0.56 17.57 -19.18
C PRO A 83 0.44 16.43 -20.20
N ALA A 84 1.21 15.36 -20.02
CA ALA A 84 1.13 14.16 -20.86
C ALA A 84 0.04 13.15 -20.44
N ARG A 85 -0.82 13.48 -19.45
CA ARG A 85 -1.85 12.56 -18.91
C ARG A 85 -2.69 11.94 -20.02
N GLN A 86 -3.18 12.75 -20.97
CA GLN A 86 -4.02 12.25 -22.06
C GLN A 86 -3.31 11.18 -22.89
N GLU A 87 -2.09 11.46 -23.32
CA GLU A 87 -1.31 10.54 -24.17
C GLU A 87 -0.97 9.25 -23.42
N VAL A 88 -0.42 9.38 -22.21
CA VAL A 88 0.06 8.26 -21.42
C VAL A 88 -1.10 7.36 -21.01
N CYS A 89 -2.18 7.94 -20.49
CA CYS A 89 -3.34 7.17 -20.03
C CYS A 89 -4.07 6.49 -21.19
N SER A 90 -4.21 7.14 -22.36
CA SER A 90 -4.88 6.51 -23.51
C SER A 90 -4.16 5.22 -23.94
N LYS A 91 -2.83 5.27 -24.10
CA LYS A 91 -2.02 4.12 -24.48
C LYS A 91 -2.07 3.00 -23.43
N ALA A 92 -1.90 3.36 -22.15
CA ALA A 92 -1.90 2.37 -21.07
C ALA A 92 -3.29 1.73 -20.88
N ALA A 93 -4.37 2.50 -20.98
CA ALA A 93 -5.73 1.98 -20.87
C ALA A 93 -6.11 1.07 -22.05
N GLU A 94 -5.66 1.39 -23.27
CA GLU A 94 -5.81 0.52 -24.44
C GLU A 94 -5.03 -0.78 -24.27
N PHE A 95 -3.79 -0.73 -23.81
CA PHE A 95 -3.01 -1.92 -23.48
C PHE A 95 -3.72 -2.81 -22.45
N VAL A 96 -4.16 -2.24 -21.32
CA VAL A 96 -4.86 -2.98 -20.25
C VAL A 96 -6.14 -3.65 -20.78
N ALA A 97 -6.90 -2.96 -21.63
CA ALA A 97 -8.13 -3.49 -22.21
C ALA A 97 -7.91 -4.72 -23.12
N LEU A 98 -6.71 -4.92 -23.68
CA LEU A 98 -6.39 -6.13 -24.47
C LEU A 98 -6.43 -7.43 -23.65
N TYR A 99 -6.38 -7.32 -22.32
CA TYR A 99 -6.38 -8.46 -21.41
C TYR A 99 -7.77 -8.86 -20.92
N ALA A 100 -8.82 -8.27 -21.48
CA ALA A 100 -10.19 -8.69 -21.23
C ALA A 100 -10.40 -10.17 -21.58
N GLN A 101 -10.96 -10.95 -20.67
CA GLN A 101 -11.23 -12.36 -20.84
C GLN A 101 -12.72 -12.64 -21.04
N PRO A 102 -13.09 -13.77 -21.66
CA PRO A 102 -14.50 -14.16 -21.84
C PRO A 102 -15.28 -14.33 -20.54
N ASP A 103 -14.60 -14.63 -19.43
CA ASP A 103 -15.17 -14.74 -18.07
C ASP A 103 -15.42 -13.38 -17.40
N GLY A 104 -15.07 -12.28 -18.06
CA GLY A 104 -15.20 -10.91 -17.57
C GLY A 104 -13.97 -10.37 -16.86
N GLY A 105 -12.98 -11.21 -16.51
CA GLY A 105 -11.75 -10.78 -15.87
C GLY A 105 -10.85 -9.98 -16.81
N ILE A 106 -9.87 -9.26 -16.24
CA ILE A 106 -8.83 -8.53 -16.98
C ILE A 106 -7.47 -9.06 -16.53
N TYR A 107 -6.97 -10.08 -17.22
CA TYR A 107 -5.73 -10.75 -16.87
C TYR A 107 -5.15 -11.50 -18.07
N LYS A 108 -3.88 -11.88 -18.01
CA LYS A 108 -3.31 -12.86 -18.94
C LYS A 108 -3.48 -14.26 -18.36
N PRO A 109 -4.15 -15.21 -19.02
CA PRO A 109 -4.21 -16.59 -18.54
C PRO A 109 -2.80 -17.17 -18.35
N ALA A 110 -2.57 -17.88 -17.24
CA ALA A 110 -1.31 -18.57 -17.02
C ALA A 110 -1.11 -19.66 -18.08
N THR A 111 0.01 -19.61 -18.80
CA THR A 111 0.34 -20.61 -19.84
C THR A 111 1.26 -21.72 -19.34
N ALA A 112 1.85 -21.56 -18.14
CA ALA A 112 2.80 -22.49 -17.54
C ALA A 112 2.84 -22.28 -16.01
N GLY A 113 4.02 -22.48 -15.40
CA GLY A 113 4.26 -22.25 -13.98
C GLY A 113 4.20 -20.77 -13.55
N ARG A 114 4.61 -20.52 -12.30
CA ARG A 114 4.65 -19.18 -11.70
C ARG A 114 5.37 -18.19 -12.63
N GLY A 115 4.77 -17.02 -12.84
CA GLY A 115 5.33 -15.98 -13.71
C GLY A 115 4.75 -15.94 -15.13
N SER A 116 3.94 -16.92 -15.53
CA SER A 116 3.40 -17.01 -16.91
C SER A 116 2.05 -16.31 -17.13
N GLY A 117 1.55 -15.56 -16.14
CA GLY A 117 0.18 -15.04 -16.08
C GLY A 117 -0.56 -15.56 -14.86
N GLY A 118 -1.89 -15.49 -14.89
CA GLY A 118 -2.76 -15.77 -13.75
C GLY A 118 -2.87 -14.58 -12.81
N LEU A 119 -3.02 -14.85 -11.51
CA LEU A 119 -3.36 -13.84 -10.49
C LEU A 119 -4.58 -13.02 -10.93
N SER A 120 -5.58 -13.73 -11.49
CA SER A 120 -6.69 -13.13 -12.22
C SER A 120 -7.51 -12.17 -11.36
N VAL A 121 -7.70 -12.48 -10.08
CA VAL A 121 -8.41 -11.61 -9.12
C VAL A 121 -7.64 -10.31 -8.88
N TYR A 122 -6.34 -10.41 -8.56
CA TYR A 122 -5.50 -9.23 -8.35
C TYR A 122 -5.42 -8.34 -9.60
N ASN A 123 -5.18 -8.95 -10.76
CA ASN A 123 -5.08 -8.20 -12.01
C ASN A 123 -6.40 -7.52 -12.36
N THR A 124 -7.51 -8.24 -12.25
CA THR A 124 -8.82 -7.67 -12.58
C THR A 124 -9.15 -6.50 -11.66
N ALA A 125 -8.96 -6.65 -10.35
CA ALA A 125 -9.23 -5.60 -9.37
C ALA A 125 -8.44 -4.31 -9.66
N VAL A 126 -7.12 -4.43 -9.88
CA VAL A 126 -6.28 -3.26 -10.20
C VAL A 126 -6.64 -2.64 -11.55
N CYS A 127 -6.84 -3.47 -12.59
CA CYS A 127 -7.12 -3.00 -13.94
C CYS A 127 -8.46 -2.27 -14.04
N MET A 128 -9.53 -2.82 -13.47
CA MET A 128 -10.85 -2.19 -13.54
C MET A 128 -10.89 -0.86 -12.78
N THR A 129 -10.19 -0.76 -11.64
CA THR A 129 -10.06 0.49 -10.89
C THR A 129 -9.29 1.54 -11.68
N ALA A 130 -8.17 1.18 -12.31
CA ALA A 130 -7.37 2.11 -13.10
C ALA A 130 -8.14 2.63 -14.33
N LEU A 131 -8.86 1.75 -15.03
CA LEU A 131 -9.69 2.13 -16.18
C LEU A 131 -10.85 3.04 -15.78
N HIS A 132 -11.47 2.75 -14.63
CA HIS A 132 -12.53 3.58 -14.07
C HIS A 132 -12.03 4.97 -13.67
N ALA A 133 -10.86 5.06 -13.03
CA ALA A 133 -10.25 6.33 -12.66
C ALA A 133 -9.86 7.20 -13.88
N TRP A 134 -9.58 6.57 -15.02
CA TRP A 134 -9.21 7.26 -16.25
C TRP A 134 -10.42 7.72 -17.08
N ASP A 135 -11.23 6.78 -17.55
CA ASP A 135 -12.36 7.06 -18.45
C ASP A 135 -13.49 6.04 -18.21
N PRO A 136 -14.32 6.26 -17.17
CA PRO A 136 -15.34 5.32 -16.76
C PRO A 136 -16.48 5.21 -17.79
N ALA A 137 -16.62 6.19 -18.69
CA ALA A 137 -17.60 6.15 -19.77
C ALA A 137 -17.12 5.24 -20.90
N LYS A 138 -15.88 5.42 -21.39
CA LYS A 138 -15.30 4.60 -22.47
C LYS A 138 -15.19 3.13 -22.10
N TYR A 139 -14.73 2.84 -20.87
CA TYR A 139 -14.47 1.46 -20.43
C TYR A 139 -15.63 0.82 -19.66
N ARG A 140 -16.80 1.47 -19.59
CA ARG A 140 -17.94 1.03 -18.77
C ARG A 140 -18.33 -0.43 -18.96
N ALA A 141 -18.51 -0.87 -20.20
CA ALA A 141 -18.96 -2.23 -20.49
C ALA A 141 -17.95 -3.29 -19.98
N LEU A 142 -16.65 -2.97 -20.09
CA LEU A 142 -15.59 -3.82 -19.59
C LEU A 142 -15.55 -3.81 -18.05
N ILE A 143 -15.73 -2.66 -17.41
CA ILE A 143 -15.80 -2.53 -15.95
C ILE A 143 -16.99 -3.33 -15.39
N LEU A 144 -18.17 -3.26 -16.02
CA LEU A 144 -19.35 -4.01 -15.59
C LEU A 144 -19.15 -5.53 -15.65
N LYS A 145 -18.42 -6.04 -16.66
CA LYS A 145 -18.04 -7.45 -16.74
C LYS A 145 -16.97 -7.83 -15.71
N ALA A 146 -16.01 -6.95 -15.47
CA ALA A 146 -15.01 -7.15 -14.41
C ALA A 146 -15.66 -7.22 -13.02
N ARG A 147 -16.72 -6.45 -12.78
CA ARG A 147 -17.53 -6.54 -11.55
C ARG A 147 -18.24 -7.89 -11.42
N GLU A 148 -18.76 -8.45 -12.50
CA GLU A 148 -19.34 -9.82 -12.51
C GLU A 148 -18.28 -10.87 -12.18
N PHE A 149 -17.12 -10.78 -12.83
CA PHE A 149 -15.98 -11.65 -12.53
C PHE A 149 -15.60 -11.56 -11.05
N MET A 150 -15.49 -10.35 -10.51
CA MET A 150 -15.16 -10.13 -9.10
C MET A 150 -16.23 -10.73 -8.17
N ALA A 151 -17.52 -10.46 -8.40
CA ALA A 151 -18.59 -11.05 -7.60
C ALA A 151 -18.56 -12.60 -7.63
N GLY A 152 -18.33 -13.18 -8.81
CA GLY A 152 -18.18 -14.64 -8.97
C GLY A 152 -16.89 -15.22 -8.39
N SER A 153 -15.90 -14.38 -8.09
CA SER A 153 -14.61 -14.78 -7.51
C SER A 153 -14.62 -14.84 -5.99
N GLN A 154 -15.69 -14.35 -5.33
CA GLN A 154 -15.78 -14.39 -3.88
C GLN A 154 -15.89 -15.83 -3.38
N LEU A 155 -15.08 -16.18 -2.37
CA LEU A 155 -15.13 -17.50 -1.77
C LEU A 155 -16.39 -17.67 -0.93
N VAL A 156 -17.13 -18.76 -1.16
CA VAL A 156 -18.39 -19.08 -0.47
C VAL A 156 -18.29 -20.40 0.29
N GLY A 157 -19.26 -20.66 1.16
CA GLY A 157 -19.33 -21.86 2.01
C GLY A 157 -18.63 -21.67 3.36
N ASP A 158 -18.09 -22.76 3.90
CA ASP A 158 -17.61 -22.81 5.30
C ASP A 158 -16.09 -22.95 5.42
N SER A 159 -15.34 -22.76 4.32
CA SER A 159 -13.88 -22.83 4.36
C SER A 159 -13.29 -21.68 5.20
N PRO A 160 -12.05 -21.80 5.71
CA PRO A 160 -11.38 -20.70 6.40
C PRO A 160 -11.34 -19.40 5.57
N GLY A 161 -11.21 -19.52 4.24
CA GLY A 161 -11.21 -18.41 3.29
C GLY A 161 -12.58 -17.85 2.91
N ALA A 162 -13.68 -18.48 3.32
CA ALA A 162 -15.03 -18.04 2.92
C ALA A 162 -15.32 -16.60 3.35
N GLY A 163 -15.87 -15.83 2.41
CA GLY A 163 -16.07 -14.38 2.44
C GLY A 163 -14.95 -13.58 1.79
N GLY A 164 -13.73 -14.12 1.75
CA GLY A 164 -12.55 -13.47 1.18
C GLY A 164 -12.33 -13.78 -0.30
N PHE A 165 -11.18 -13.33 -0.79
CA PHE A 165 -10.70 -13.51 -2.15
C PHE A 165 -9.29 -14.07 -2.15
N GLY A 166 -9.03 -15.04 -3.02
CA GLY A 166 -7.68 -15.53 -3.32
C GLY A 166 -7.15 -14.94 -4.63
N TYR A 167 -6.06 -15.50 -5.15
CA TYR A 167 -5.47 -15.06 -6.42
C TYR A 167 -6.24 -15.49 -7.67
N GLU A 168 -7.04 -16.55 -7.58
CA GLU A 168 -7.82 -17.12 -8.69
C GLU A 168 -9.27 -17.37 -8.23
N PRO A 169 -10.26 -17.33 -9.15
CA PRO A 169 -11.63 -17.66 -8.82
C PRO A 169 -11.76 -19.14 -8.40
N PRO A 170 -12.79 -19.50 -7.61
CA PRO A 170 -13.06 -20.87 -7.25
C PRO A 170 -13.39 -21.70 -8.51
N ARG A 171 -12.75 -22.87 -8.68
CA ARG A 171 -13.06 -23.80 -9.79
C ARG A 171 -13.85 -25.01 -9.31
N PRO A 172 -14.88 -25.46 -10.05
CA PRO A 172 -15.55 -26.72 -9.76
C PRO A 172 -14.61 -27.90 -10.13
N ARG A 173 -14.18 -28.65 -9.10
CA ARG A 173 -13.33 -29.87 -9.11
C ARG A 173 -11.81 -29.64 -9.09
N ALA A 174 -11.18 -29.93 -7.94
CA ALA A 174 -9.84 -30.54 -7.82
C ALA A 174 -9.44 -30.64 -6.34
N ASP A 175 -8.96 -31.79 -5.90
CA ASP A 175 -8.89 -32.14 -4.47
C ASP A 175 -7.76 -31.40 -3.73
N GLU A 176 -6.68 -31.08 -4.45
CA GLU A 176 -5.54 -30.28 -3.95
C GLU A 176 -5.59 -28.83 -4.45
N ALA A 177 -6.11 -28.57 -5.66
CA ALA A 177 -6.28 -27.21 -6.17
C ALA A 177 -7.40 -26.46 -5.41
N ARG A 178 -8.42 -27.16 -4.90
CA ARG A 178 -9.43 -26.59 -4.00
C ARG A 178 -8.80 -26.03 -2.73
N ARG A 179 -7.80 -26.70 -2.14
CA ARG A 179 -7.05 -26.17 -0.98
C ARG A 179 -6.22 -24.92 -1.28
N LEU A 180 -5.76 -24.73 -2.51
CA LEU A 180 -5.07 -23.51 -2.93
C LEU A 180 -6.05 -22.39 -3.31
N MET A 181 -7.25 -22.75 -3.76
CA MET A 181 -8.34 -21.82 -4.15
C MET A 181 -9.16 -21.35 -2.95
N GLU A 182 -9.31 -22.16 -1.89
CA GLU A 182 -9.92 -21.76 -0.61
C GLU A 182 -9.01 -20.86 0.25
N ARG A 183 -7.83 -20.48 -0.27
CA ARG A 183 -6.93 -19.52 0.38
C ARG A 183 -7.37 -18.11 0.04
N GLY A 184 -8.41 -17.67 0.73
CA GLY A 184 -8.66 -16.25 0.88
C GLY A 184 -7.48 -15.61 1.60
N ASP A 185 -6.99 -14.50 1.07
CA ASP A 185 -5.98 -13.67 1.72
C ASP A 185 -6.43 -12.21 1.80
N LEU A 186 -5.89 -11.49 2.77
CA LEU A 186 -6.30 -10.12 3.06
C LEU A 186 -5.91 -9.15 1.95
N SER A 187 -4.81 -9.40 1.24
CA SER A 187 -4.36 -8.52 0.16
C SER A 187 -5.36 -8.54 -0.99
N ASN A 188 -5.64 -9.72 -1.55
CA ASN A 188 -6.62 -9.88 -2.63
C ASN A 188 -8.01 -9.43 -2.19
N THR A 189 -8.39 -9.71 -0.94
CA THR A 189 -9.67 -9.27 -0.39
C THR A 189 -9.78 -7.74 -0.34
N ALA A 190 -8.76 -7.04 0.16
CA ALA A 190 -8.77 -5.58 0.21
C ALA A 190 -8.79 -4.95 -1.19
N TRP A 191 -8.04 -5.51 -2.15
CA TRP A 191 -8.07 -5.07 -3.54
C TRP A 191 -9.44 -5.28 -4.20
N ALA A 192 -10.05 -6.45 -3.98
CA ALA A 192 -11.40 -6.76 -4.45
C ALA A 192 -12.43 -5.76 -3.90
N MET A 193 -12.42 -5.53 -2.59
CA MET A 193 -13.33 -4.59 -1.93
C MET A 193 -13.14 -3.16 -2.46
N ARG A 194 -11.90 -2.70 -2.61
CA ARG A 194 -11.65 -1.39 -3.24
C ARG A 194 -12.26 -1.34 -4.63
N ALA A 195 -11.93 -2.31 -5.49
CA ALA A 195 -12.39 -2.31 -6.86
C ALA A 195 -13.91 -2.28 -6.94
N MET A 196 -14.60 -3.06 -6.09
CA MET A 196 -16.05 -3.06 -6.00
C MET A 196 -16.61 -1.72 -5.48
N ARG A 197 -15.97 -1.08 -4.49
CA ARG A 197 -16.42 0.21 -3.96
C ARG A 197 -16.19 1.37 -4.93
N GLU A 198 -14.98 1.51 -5.47
CA GLU A 198 -14.60 2.66 -6.31
C GLU A 198 -15.33 2.63 -7.67
N THR A 199 -15.60 1.44 -8.20
CA THR A 199 -16.33 1.28 -9.47
C THR A 199 -17.85 1.16 -9.32
N GLN A 200 -18.39 1.28 -8.09
CA GLN A 200 -19.82 0.99 -7.82
C GLN A 200 -20.79 1.83 -8.66
N ASN A 201 -20.42 3.07 -9.01
CA ASN A 201 -21.26 3.96 -9.81
C ASN A 201 -21.38 3.52 -11.28
N ALA A 202 -20.54 2.58 -11.75
CA ALA A 202 -20.72 1.97 -13.07
C ALA A 202 -22.06 1.21 -13.15
N GLU A 203 -22.51 0.63 -12.03
CA GLU A 203 -23.75 -0.13 -11.93
C GLU A 203 -25.01 0.71 -12.16
N ASP A 204 -24.92 2.04 -12.04
CA ASP A 204 -26.05 2.94 -12.35
C ASP A 204 -26.42 2.94 -13.84
N TYR A 205 -25.54 2.38 -14.68
CA TYR A 205 -25.71 2.26 -16.12
C TYR A 205 -25.86 0.81 -16.58
N ARG A 206 -25.99 -0.15 -15.65
CA ARG A 206 -26.22 -1.54 -16.01
C ARG A 206 -27.65 -1.71 -16.50
N GLU A 207 -27.80 -2.27 -17.70
CA GLU A 207 -29.08 -2.73 -18.22
C GLU A 207 -29.29 -4.20 -17.85
N GLY A 208 -30.53 -4.60 -17.53
CA GLY A 208 -30.87 -6.01 -17.26
C GLY A 208 -30.89 -6.42 -15.79
N ALA A 209 -30.33 -7.60 -15.47
CA ALA A 209 -30.61 -8.48 -14.33
C ALA A 209 -30.23 -7.99 -12.90
N GLY A 210 -30.32 -6.68 -12.65
CA GLY A 210 -30.01 -6.07 -11.36
C GLY A 210 -28.53 -5.72 -11.20
N LYS A 211 -28.23 -4.90 -10.19
CA LYS A 211 -26.86 -4.50 -9.86
C LYS A 211 -26.07 -5.70 -9.32
N VAL A 212 -24.79 -5.77 -9.69
CA VAL A 212 -23.86 -6.81 -9.24
C VAL A 212 -22.96 -6.28 -8.14
N ASP A 213 -22.87 -7.01 -7.04
CA ASP A 213 -22.01 -6.69 -5.90
C ASP A 213 -21.53 -7.95 -5.15
N ILE A 214 -20.57 -7.77 -4.26
CA ILE A 214 -20.05 -8.82 -3.36
C ILE A 214 -20.88 -8.91 -2.06
N ASP A 215 -20.78 -10.02 -1.33
CA ASP A 215 -21.26 -10.10 0.04
C ASP A 215 -20.28 -9.39 0.98
N TRP A 216 -20.50 -8.10 1.19
CA TRP A 216 -19.71 -7.26 2.10
C TRP A 216 -19.70 -7.79 3.54
N ALA A 217 -20.81 -8.37 4.01
CA ALA A 217 -20.91 -8.90 5.37
C ALA A 217 -20.06 -10.17 5.52
N ALA A 218 -20.08 -11.07 4.53
CA ALA A 218 -19.18 -12.22 4.50
C ALA A 218 -17.71 -11.79 4.43
N THR A 219 -17.41 -10.75 3.65
CA THR A 219 -16.05 -10.22 3.53
C THR A 219 -15.54 -9.67 4.85
N ILE A 220 -16.39 -8.95 5.59
CA ILE A 220 -16.04 -8.46 6.94
C ILE A 220 -15.86 -9.60 7.93
N ARG A 221 -16.70 -10.64 7.89
CA ARG A 221 -16.50 -11.85 8.71
C ARG A 221 -15.17 -12.54 8.37
N PHE A 222 -14.73 -12.54 7.11
CA PHE A 222 -13.42 -13.05 6.73
C PHE A 222 -12.28 -12.21 7.30
N ILE A 223 -12.32 -10.89 7.11
CA ILE A 223 -11.30 -9.95 7.61
C ILE A 223 -11.17 -10.06 9.13
N GLU A 224 -12.29 -10.17 9.85
CA GLU A 224 -12.31 -10.30 11.31
C GLU A 224 -11.58 -11.54 11.82
N LYS A 225 -11.57 -12.65 11.06
CA LYS A 225 -10.79 -13.86 11.40
C LYS A 225 -9.28 -13.62 11.34
N LEU A 226 -8.84 -12.61 10.61
CA LEU A 226 -7.42 -12.28 10.41
C LEU A 226 -6.90 -11.28 11.44
N GLN A 227 -7.79 -10.68 12.24
CA GLN A 227 -7.39 -9.74 13.27
C GLN A 227 -6.87 -10.47 14.50
N ASN A 228 -5.72 -10.07 15.02
CA ASN A 228 -5.28 -10.48 16.34
C ASN A 228 -6.14 -9.77 17.40
N ARG A 229 -6.89 -10.57 18.15
CA ARG A 229 -7.82 -10.13 19.21
C ARG A 229 -7.49 -10.78 20.55
N ASP A 230 -6.30 -11.35 20.67
CA ASP A 230 -5.82 -11.94 21.90
C ASP A 230 -5.43 -10.83 22.89
N ALA A 231 -6.23 -10.64 23.94
CA ALA A 231 -5.98 -9.61 24.94
C ALA A 231 -4.70 -9.86 25.73
N ASP A 232 -4.20 -11.11 25.74
CA ASP A 232 -2.94 -11.49 26.39
C ASP A 232 -1.72 -11.20 25.50
N ASP A 233 -1.93 -10.74 24.25
CA ASP A 233 -0.91 -10.28 23.29
C ASP A 233 -1.10 -8.78 22.95
N PRO A 234 -0.90 -7.86 23.92
CA PRO A 234 -1.13 -6.42 23.71
C PRO A 234 -0.23 -5.80 22.63
N GLU A 235 0.90 -6.43 22.33
CA GLU A 235 1.83 -5.99 21.29
C GLU A 235 1.20 -6.12 19.90
N ASN A 236 0.54 -7.25 19.63
CA ASN A 236 -0.08 -7.52 18.35
C ASN A 236 -1.60 -7.27 18.33
N PHE A 237 -2.23 -7.00 19.47
CA PHE A 237 -3.68 -6.74 19.54
C PHE A 237 -4.09 -5.62 18.59
N GLY A 238 -5.03 -5.92 17.69
CA GLY A 238 -5.53 -5.03 16.64
C GLY A 238 -4.84 -5.18 15.28
N SER A 239 -3.68 -5.83 15.21
CA SER A 239 -2.98 -6.13 13.95
C SER A 239 -3.72 -7.16 13.10
N PHE A 240 -3.38 -7.23 11.81
CA PHE A 240 -3.96 -8.22 10.89
C PHE A 240 -2.90 -9.10 10.24
N GLY A 241 -3.15 -10.40 10.24
CA GLY A 241 -2.38 -11.39 9.48
C GLY A 241 -2.79 -11.47 8.00
N TYR A 242 -1.99 -12.17 7.21
CA TYR A 242 -2.21 -12.29 5.76
C TYR A 242 -3.34 -13.28 5.39
N GLU A 243 -3.32 -14.47 5.97
CA GLU A 243 -4.27 -15.56 5.69
C GLU A 243 -4.48 -16.39 6.95
N PRO A 244 -5.61 -17.12 7.10
CA PRO A 244 -5.95 -17.84 8.34
C PRO A 244 -4.93 -18.91 8.78
N GLY A 245 -4.14 -19.45 7.84
CA GLY A 245 -3.16 -20.50 8.10
C GLY A 245 -1.74 -20.00 8.42
N GLY A 246 -1.46 -18.70 8.26
CA GLY A 246 -0.15 -18.10 8.56
C GLY A 246 1.02 -18.58 7.70
N GLU A 247 0.81 -19.38 6.65
CA GLU A 247 1.91 -19.96 5.85
C GLU A 247 2.75 -18.90 5.13
N ARG A 248 2.12 -17.82 4.65
CA ARG A 248 2.80 -16.72 3.93
C ARG A 248 3.10 -15.49 4.78
N GLY A 249 2.31 -15.25 5.83
CA GLY A 249 2.47 -14.13 6.76
C GLY A 249 3.28 -14.47 8.01
N GLY A 250 3.51 -15.75 8.27
CA GLY A 250 4.05 -16.26 9.52
C GLY A 250 3.01 -16.35 10.63
N THR A 251 3.38 -17.08 11.67
CA THR A 251 2.67 -17.13 12.95
C THR A 251 3.58 -16.61 14.05
N ALA A 252 3.01 -16.07 15.12
CA ALA A 252 3.72 -15.73 16.34
C ALA A 252 3.34 -16.70 17.45
N GLN A 253 4.26 -16.97 18.37
CA GLN A 253 3.96 -17.74 19.58
C GLN A 253 3.74 -16.77 20.73
N GLY A 254 2.53 -16.78 21.29
CA GLY A 254 2.18 -16.03 22.48
C GLY A 254 2.95 -16.53 23.72
N LYS A 255 3.00 -15.70 24.76
CA LYS A 255 3.68 -16.04 26.03
C LYS A 255 3.04 -17.24 26.74
N ASP A 256 1.78 -17.54 26.42
CA ASP A 256 1.00 -18.68 26.89
C ASP A 256 1.17 -19.94 26.01
N GLY A 257 2.00 -19.86 24.96
CA GLY A 257 2.25 -20.94 24.02
C GLY A 257 1.23 -21.04 22.89
N LYS A 258 0.18 -20.20 22.84
CA LYS A 258 -0.79 -20.18 21.73
C LYS A 258 -0.14 -19.63 20.46
N VAL A 259 -0.51 -20.19 19.32
CA VAL A 259 -0.06 -19.72 18.00
C VAL A 259 -1.07 -18.72 17.46
N THR A 260 -0.65 -17.48 17.23
CA THR A 260 -1.46 -16.42 16.63
C THR A 260 -0.95 -16.08 15.23
N LEU A 261 -1.80 -15.46 14.41
CA LEU A 261 -1.34 -14.92 13.13
C LEU A 261 -0.36 -13.78 13.39
N ARG A 262 0.77 -13.78 12.68
CA ARG A 262 1.71 -12.67 12.73
C ARG A 262 1.12 -11.49 11.96
N GLY A 263 0.68 -10.47 12.68
CA GLY A 263 0.25 -9.22 12.09
C GLY A 263 1.42 -8.38 11.60
N TYR A 264 1.20 -7.58 10.56
CA TYR A 264 2.22 -6.69 10.02
C TYR A 264 1.61 -5.48 9.29
N GLY A 265 2.42 -4.44 9.11
CA GLY A 265 2.00 -3.10 8.71
C GLY A 265 1.07 -3.05 7.50
N SER A 266 1.51 -3.60 6.37
CA SER A 266 0.73 -3.55 5.14
C SER A 266 -0.62 -4.26 5.24
N MET A 267 -0.72 -5.33 6.03
CA MET A 267 -1.99 -6.04 6.22
C MET A 267 -2.91 -5.30 7.18
N THR A 268 -2.38 -4.72 8.26
CA THR A 268 -3.19 -3.90 9.17
C THR A 268 -3.80 -2.69 8.44
N TYR A 269 -3.04 -2.00 7.59
CA TYR A 269 -3.59 -0.91 6.79
C TYR A 269 -4.55 -1.38 5.69
N ALA A 270 -4.29 -2.53 5.05
CA ALA A 270 -5.21 -3.11 4.07
C ALA A 270 -6.57 -3.46 4.71
N ALA A 271 -6.57 -4.04 5.91
CA ALA A 271 -7.78 -4.32 6.66
C ALA A 271 -8.51 -3.04 7.09
N LEU A 272 -7.78 -2.03 7.58
CA LEU A 272 -8.36 -0.74 7.95
C LEU A 272 -9.13 -0.12 6.79
N GLU A 273 -8.51 -0.06 5.62
CA GLU A 273 -9.16 0.43 4.42
C GLU A 273 -10.36 -0.42 4.00
N ALA A 274 -10.20 -1.74 3.97
CA ALA A 274 -11.26 -2.67 3.62
C ALA A 274 -12.49 -2.50 4.52
N MET A 275 -12.28 -2.35 5.83
CA MET A 275 -13.35 -2.07 6.80
C MET A 275 -14.05 -0.74 6.53
N ILE A 276 -13.30 0.32 6.19
CA ILE A 276 -13.88 1.63 5.82
C ILE A 276 -14.67 1.54 4.52
N PHE A 277 -14.18 0.81 3.52
CA PHE A 277 -14.94 0.56 2.29
C PHE A 277 -16.16 -0.32 2.50
N ALA A 278 -16.21 -1.13 3.55
CA ALA A 278 -17.43 -1.80 4.01
C ALA A 278 -18.33 -0.91 4.89
N GLN A 279 -18.03 0.39 5.00
CA GLN A 279 -18.79 1.39 5.76
C GLN A 279 -18.79 1.18 7.28
N LEU A 280 -17.78 0.50 7.84
CA LEU A 280 -17.55 0.53 9.28
C LEU A 280 -17.08 1.93 9.68
N THR A 281 -17.57 2.42 10.82
CA THR A 281 -17.19 3.73 11.33
C THR A 281 -15.89 3.66 12.13
N ARG A 282 -15.31 4.83 12.44
CA ARG A 282 -14.11 4.91 13.29
C ARG A 282 -14.33 4.37 14.68
N GLU A 283 -15.56 4.34 15.15
CA GLU A 283 -15.95 3.87 16.49
C GLU A 283 -16.07 2.34 16.55
N ASP A 284 -16.10 1.64 15.40
CA ASP A 284 -16.12 0.18 15.36
C ASP A 284 -14.89 -0.37 16.11
N PRO A 285 -15.07 -1.28 17.09
CA PRO A 285 -13.96 -1.81 17.88
C PRO A 285 -12.82 -2.39 17.05
N ARG A 286 -13.12 -2.99 15.88
CA ARG A 286 -12.13 -3.58 14.98
C ARG A 286 -11.31 -2.50 14.28
N VAL A 287 -11.95 -1.40 13.90
CA VAL A 287 -11.30 -0.23 13.28
C VAL A 287 -10.43 0.50 14.30
N ARG A 288 -10.94 0.73 15.51
CA ARG A 288 -10.18 1.39 16.59
C ARG A 288 -8.92 0.62 16.95
N SER A 289 -9.02 -0.69 17.20
CA SER A 289 -7.84 -1.49 17.58
C SER A 289 -6.81 -1.55 16.45
N ALA A 290 -7.23 -1.54 15.19
CA ALA A 290 -6.34 -1.44 14.04
C ALA A 290 -5.59 -0.09 13.99
N LEU A 291 -6.28 1.02 14.20
CA LEU A 291 -5.70 2.37 14.26
C LEU A 291 -4.76 2.53 15.46
N GLU A 292 -5.13 1.99 16.62
CA GLU A 292 -4.28 1.98 17.82
C GLU A 292 -3.03 1.13 17.61
N TRP A 293 -3.14 -0.03 16.95
CA TRP A 293 -1.96 -0.81 16.58
C TRP A 293 -1.07 -0.03 15.61
N ALA A 294 -1.66 0.57 14.57
CA ALA A 294 -0.95 1.36 13.58
C ALA A 294 -0.24 2.58 14.18
N SER A 295 -0.81 3.20 15.22
CA SER A 295 -0.16 4.32 15.92
C SER A 295 0.99 3.87 16.81
N ARG A 296 0.85 2.74 17.53
CA ARG A 296 1.95 2.14 18.33
C ARG A 296 3.12 1.70 17.46
N HIS A 297 2.81 1.09 16.32
CA HIS A 297 3.78 0.52 15.37
C HIS A 297 4.10 1.46 14.20
N TRP A 298 3.89 2.76 14.38
CA TRP A 298 4.15 3.74 13.33
C TRP A 298 5.62 3.70 12.89
N SER A 299 5.84 3.50 11.58
CA SER A 299 7.16 3.55 10.97
C SER A 299 7.06 4.00 9.51
N VAL A 300 8.06 4.74 9.07
CA VAL A 300 8.32 4.97 7.64
C VAL A 300 9.63 4.31 7.22
N ASP A 301 10.40 3.69 8.12
CA ASP A 301 11.68 3.08 7.83
C ASP A 301 11.57 1.59 7.48
N GLU A 302 10.48 0.96 7.88
CA GLU A 302 10.16 -0.42 7.56
C GLU A 302 8.64 -0.60 7.36
N ASN A 303 8.26 -1.73 6.78
CA ASN A 303 6.93 -2.31 6.93
C ASN A 303 6.92 -3.07 8.27
N PRO A 304 6.25 -2.58 9.33
CA PRO A 304 6.34 -3.17 10.67
C PRO A 304 6.09 -4.67 10.65
N GLY A 305 7.05 -5.44 11.17
CA GLY A 305 7.02 -6.91 11.18
C GLY A 305 7.57 -7.58 9.91
N MET A 306 7.94 -6.81 8.88
CA MET A 306 8.44 -7.30 7.59
C MET A 306 9.76 -6.65 7.15
N GLY A 307 10.28 -5.65 7.87
CA GLY A 307 11.49 -4.93 7.46
C GLY A 307 11.26 -4.20 6.13
N LEU A 308 12.19 -4.32 5.19
CA LEU A 308 12.06 -3.68 3.88
C LEU A 308 11.11 -4.44 2.93
N LYS A 309 10.61 -5.62 3.28
CA LYS A 309 9.81 -6.44 2.35
C LYS A 309 8.45 -5.78 2.07
N GLY A 310 8.18 -5.47 0.80
CA GLY A 310 6.93 -4.83 0.39
C GLY A 310 6.79 -3.39 0.94
N LEU A 311 7.89 -2.67 1.14
CA LEU A 311 7.91 -1.35 1.75
C LEU A 311 7.10 -0.30 0.97
N PHE A 312 7.19 -0.31 -0.36
CA PHE A 312 6.44 0.64 -1.17
C PHE A 312 4.97 0.27 -1.32
N TYR A 313 4.67 -1.03 -1.36
CA TYR A 313 3.31 -1.52 -1.19
C TYR A 313 2.71 -1.10 0.16
N TYR A 314 3.51 -1.16 1.23
CA TYR A 314 3.15 -0.66 2.55
C TYR A 314 2.87 0.85 2.52
N TYR A 315 3.75 1.67 1.95
CA TYR A 315 3.51 3.12 1.83
C TYR A 315 2.22 3.44 1.06
N ASN A 316 2.01 2.76 -0.07
CA ASN A 316 0.82 2.92 -0.91
C ASN A 316 -0.46 2.47 -0.20
N THR A 317 -0.40 1.42 0.64
CA THR A 317 -1.56 0.96 1.40
C THR A 317 -1.83 1.86 2.61
N MET A 318 -0.78 2.25 3.32
CA MET A 318 -0.83 3.15 4.48
C MET A 318 -1.37 4.52 4.11
N SER A 319 -0.86 5.15 3.05
CA SER A 319 -1.32 6.47 2.62
C SER A 319 -2.81 6.46 2.30
N LYS A 320 -3.29 5.40 1.63
CA LYS A 320 -4.70 5.26 1.26
C LYS A 320 -5.56 5.04 2.49
N ALA A 321 -5.22 4.06 3.32
CA ALA A 321 -5.95 3.73 4.54
C ALA A 321 -6.08 4.93 5.49
N LEU A 322 -5.00 5.68 5.71
CA LEU A 322 -5.02 6.88 6.58
C LEU A 322 -5.78 8.05 5.95
N THR A 323 -5.73 8.19 4.63
CA THR A 323 -6.51 9.20 3.91
C THR A 323 -8.01 8.92 4.01
N VAL A 324 -8.45 7.68 3.74
CA VAL A 324 -9.88 7.31 3.83
C VAL A 324 -10.36 7.23 5.27
N ALA A 325 -9.47 6.91 6.22
CA ALA A 325 -9.79 7.05 7.63
C ALA A 325 -10.07 8.51 7.97
N GLY A 326 -9.47 9.48 7.26
CA GLY A 326 -9.55 10.92 7.53
C GLY A 326 -8.63 11.35 8.68
N ALA A 327 -7.61 10.57 8.99
CA ALA A 327 -6.69 10.89 10.08
C ALA A 327 -5.77 12.04 9.63
N ASP A 328 -5.82 13.19 10.29
CA ASP A 328 -4.85 14.26 10.03
C ASP A 328 -3.51 13.97 10.71
N ALA A 329 -3.55 13.30 11.85
CA ALA A 329 -2.40 12.78 12.58
C ALA A 329 -2.75 11.44 13.24
N LEU A 330 -1.74 10.67 13.61
CA LEU A 330 -1.89 9.55 14.54
C LEU A 330 -1.47 9.98 15.94
N THR A 331 -2.13 9.43 16.95
CA THR A 331 -1.81 9.68 18.36
C THR A 331 -1.53 8.34 19.04
N PRO A 332 -0.26 7.95 19.19
CA PRO A 332 0.09 6.75 19.95
C PRO A 332 -0.22 6.93 21.44
N PRO A 333 -0.22 5.84 22.24
CA PRO A 333 -0.54 5.90 23.67
C PRO A 333 0.39 6.77 24.53
N ASP A 334 1.60 7.06 24.04
CA ASP A 334 2.54 7.98 24.68
C ASP A 334 2.13 9.46 24.56
N GLY A 335 1.03 9.76 23.86
CA GLY A 335 0.45 11.08 23.71
C GLY A 335 1.13 11.95 22.64
N ARG A 336 2.16 11.44 21.95
CA ARG A 336 2.81 12.22 20.88
C ARG A 336 1.89 12.35 19.67
N THR A 337 2.05 13.42 18.91
CA THR A 337 1.38 13.57 17.61
C THR A 337 2.32 13.09 16.52
N VAL A 338 1.84 12.17 15.68
CA VAL A 338 2.57 11.68 14.52
C VAL A 338 2.03 12.38 13.27
N PRO A 339 2.78 13.33 12.69
CA PRO A 339 2.43 13.99 11.43
C PRO A 339 2.70 13.05 10.25
N TRP A 340 1.89 12.00 10.12
CA TRP A 340 2.13 10.87 9.22
C TRP A 340 2.31 11.30 7.76
N LYS A 341 1.56 12.31 7.29
CA LYS A 341 1.67 12.85 5.93
C LYS A 341 3.06 13.41 5.66
N GLU A 342 3.56 14.23 6.58
CA GLU A 342 4.89 14.83 6.46
C GLU A 342 5.99 13.76 6.49
N GLN A 343 5.95 12.88 7.48
CA GLN A 343 6.98 11.85 7.63
C GLN A 343 7.03 10.93 6.41
N LEU A 344 5.86 10.51 5.90
CA LEU A 344 5.78 9.67 4.72
C LEU A 344 6.26 10.39 3.45
N VAL A 345 5.86 11.65 3.24
CA VAL A 345 6.31 12.43 2.08
C VAL A 345 7.82 12.62 2.10
N ARG A 346 8.40 12.99 3.25
CA ARG A 346 9.85 13.16 3.38
C ARG A 346 10.58 11.86 3.12
N LYS A 347 10.07 10.73 3.63
CA LYS A 347 10.67 9.42 3.38
C LYS A 347 10.61 9.04 1.91
N ILE A 348 9.45 9.14 1.26
CA ILE A 348 9.29 8.86 -0.17
C ILE A 348 10.23 9.76 -0.98
N ALA A 349 10.28 11.06 -0.71
CA ALA A 349 11.17 11.98 -1.42
C ALA A 349 12.66 11.64 -1.22
N ALA A 350 13.08 11.26 -0.01
CA ALA A 350 14.46 10.88 0.30
C ALA A 350 14.88 9.58 -0.41
N LEU A 351 13.95 8.65 -0.64
CA LEU A 351 14.20 7.41 -1.37
C LEU A 351 14.18 7.58 -2.90
N GLN A 352 13.82 8.76 -3.41
CA GLN A 352 13.73 9.00 -4.86
C GLN A 352 15.12 9.06 -5.50
N LYS A 353 15.33 8.29 -6.55
CA LYS A 353 16.59 8.30 -7.32
C LYS A 353 16.77 9.61 -8.10
N PRO A 354 18.00 9.92 -8.55
CA PRO A 354 18.26 11.09 -9.39
C PRO A 354 17.41 11.15 -10.68
N ASP A 355 17.11 9.99 -11.28
CA ASP A 355 16.27 9.88 -12.48
C ASP A 355 14.77 10.04 -12.22
N GLY A 356 14.36 10.18 -10.96
CA GLY A 356 12.97 10.34 -10.54
C GLY A 356 12.26 9.03 -10.19
N SER A 357 12.87 7.87 -10.44
CA SER A 357 12.29 6.57 -10.09
C SER A 357 12.47 6.20 -8.62
N TRP A 358 11.76 5.17 -8.21
CA TRP A 358 12.01 4.45 -6.95
C TRP A 358 12.24 2.97 -7.22
N VAL A 359 12.99 2.35 -6.32
CA VAL A 359 13.16 0.89 -6.24
C VAL A 359 13.32 0.52 -4.77
N ASN A 360 12.95 -0.70 -4.42
CA ASN A 360 13.36 -1.29 -3.16
C ASN A 360 14.57 -2.20 -3.38
N GLU A 361 15.52 -2.16 -2.46
CA GLU A 361 16.66 -3.08 -2.46
C GLU A 361 16.24 -4.52 -2.11
N ASP A 362 15.19 -4.66 -1.28
CA ASP A 362 14.54 -5.94 -1.04
C ASP A 362 13.50 -6.21 -2.14
N ASN A 363 13.80 -7.18 -3.01
CA ASN A 363 12.93 -7.57 -4.11
C ASN A 363 11.88 -8.62 -3.71
N GLN A 364 11.70 -8.92 -2.42
CA GLN A 364 10.55 -9.69 -1.97
C GLN A 364 9.28 -8.91 -2.31
N PHE A 365 8.36 -9.57 -3.02
CA PHE A 365 7.17 -8.95 -3.63
C PHE A 365 7.43 -8.03 -4.82
N TRP A 366 8.52 -8.27 -5.56
CA TRP A 366 8.83 -7.66 -6.86
C TRP A 366 9.18 -6.17 -6.81
N GLU A 367 9.51 -5.64 -5.63
CA GLU A 367 9.84 -4.22 -5.49
C GLU A 367 11.24 -3.83 -6.03
N GLY A 368 11.99 -4.77 -6.58
CA GLY A 368 13.12 -4.51 -7.48
C GLY A 368 12.68 -3.96 -8.85
N ASN A 369 11.37 -3.99 -9.16
CA ASN A 369 10.79 -3.46 -10.38
C ASN A 369 10.52 -1.95 -10.27
N PRO A 370 11.24 -1.09 -11.00
CA PRO A 370 11.12 0.35 -10.85
C PRO A 370 9.76 0.90 -11.33
N ALA A 371 9.11 0.26 -12.30
CA ALA A 371 7.79 0.70 -12.75
C ALA A 371 6.70 0.44 -11.71
N LEU A 372 6.75 -0.74 -11.06
CA LEU A 372 5.86 -1.09 -9.96
C LEU A 372 6.02 -0.10 -8.80
N VAL A 373 7.26 0.08 -8.34
CA VAL A 373 7.56 0.88 -7.16
C VAL A 373 7.30 2.36 -7.39
N THR A 374 7.68 2.89 -8.56
CA THR A 374 7.38 4.29 -8.92
C THR A 374 5.87 4.53 -8.99
N SER A 375 5.08 3.55 -9.47
CA SER A 375 3.62 3.66 -9.47
C SER A 375 3.04 3.66 -8.05
N TYR A 376 3.55 2.83 -7.14
CA TYR A 376 3.15 2.85 -5.73
C TYR A 376 3.50 4.17 -5.04
N ALA A 377 4.72 4.68 -5.24
CA ALA A 377 5.14 5.97 -4.67
C ALA A 377 4.28 7.14 -5.21
N ALA A 378 4.04 7.17 -6.53
CA ALA A 378 3.21 8.20 -7.16
C ALA A 378 1.77 8.15 -6.64
N LEU A 379 1.14 6.96 -6.56
CA LEU A 379 -0.19 6.82 -5.96
C LEU A 379 -0.19 7.27 -4.51
N ALA A 380 0.80 6.88 -3.70
CA ALA A 380 0.86 7.31 -2.31
C ALA A 380 0.86 8.84 -2.17
N LEU A 381 1.67 9.52 -3.00
CA LEU A 381 1.73 10.98 -3.03
C LEU A 381 0.41 11.61 -3.52
N GLU A 382 -0.24 11.05 -4.54
CA GLU A 382 -1.56 11.53 -5.02
C GLU A 382 -2.62 11.48 -3.92
N TYR A 383 -2.67 10.40 -3.14
CA TYR A 383 -3.61 10.29 -2.01
C TYR A 383 -3.29 11.29 -0.89
N ILE A 384 -2.00 11.49 -0.55
CA ILE A 384 -1.59 12.48 0.45
C ILE A 384 -1.97 13.90 0.02
N LEU A 385 -1.86 14.19 -1.27
CA LEU A 385 -2.22 15.48 -1.87
C LEU A 385 -3.73 15.69 -2.00
N GLY A 386 -4.56 14.67 -1.72
CA GLY A 386 -6.02 14.77 -1.72
C GLY A 386 -6.64 14.92 -3.12
N ARG A 387 -5.99 14.38 -4.16
CA ARG A 387 -6.49 14.44 -5.54
C ARG A 387 -7.34 13.24 -5.94
#